data_AF-A0A958XUT7-F1
#
_entry.id   AF-A0A958XUT7-F1
#
_cell.length_a   1.000
_cell.length_b   1.000
_cell.length_c   1.000
_cell.angle_alpha   90.00
_cell.angle_beta   90.00
_cell.angle_gamma   90.00
#
_symmetry.space_group_name_H-M   'P 1'
#
loop_
_entity.id
_entity.type
_entity.pdbx_description
1 polymer ?
#
loop_
_entity_poly.entity_id
_entity_poly.type
_entity_poly.pdbx_seq_one_letter_code
_entity_poly.pdbx_strand_id
1 'polypeptide(L)'
;MMRHWLKKWTVWEFLPWWLANVPVYGFWLWFAARSRHLVFFSNVNPSIPLGGAMGESKFDILKQVPQHLVPKTLLAPGGQPFG
;
A
#
# COMPACT_ATOMS: atom_id res chain seq x y z
N MET A 1 -19.63 12.96 -27.68
CA MET A 1 -20.13 12.08 -26.59
C MET A 1 -19.26 10.84 -26.37
N MET A 2 -18.85 10.10 -27.42
CA MET A 2 -18.05 8.85 -27.34
C MET A 2 -16.70 8.97 -26.60
N ARG A 3 -15.98 10.10 -26.78
CA ARG A 3 -14.61 10.31 -26.27
C ARG A 3 -14.49 10.37 -24.75
N HIS A 4 -15.57 10.71 -24.04
CA HIS A 4 -15.58 10.77 -22.57
C HIS A 4 -15.78 9.39 -21.93
N TRP A 5 -16.49 8.49 -22.60
CA TRP A 5 -16.81 7.17 -22.06
C TRP A 5 -15.60 6.22 -22.13
N LEU A 6 -14.81 6.32 -23.22
CA LEU A 6 -13.54 5.60 -23.35
C LEU A 6 -12.53 5.99 -22.27
N LYS A 7 -12.45 7.28 -21.90
CA LYS A 7 -11.54 7.76 -20.85
C LYS A 7 -11.77 7.09 -19.50
N LYS A 8 -13.02 6.76 -19.15
CA LYS A 8 -13.34 6.06 -17.90
C LYS A 8 -12.70 4.67 -17.79
N TRP A 9 -12.40 4.05 -18.94
CA TRP A 9 -11.83 2.70 -19.01
C TRP A 9 -10.34 2.67 -19.35
N THR A 10 -9.77 3.78 -19.85
CA THR A 10 -8.37 3.86 -20.26
C THR A 10 -7.50 4.72 -19.34
N VAL A 11 -8.10 5.51 -18.45
CA VAL A 11 -7.36 6.35 -17.49
C VAL A 11 -7.43 5.70 -16.12
N TRP A 12 -6.26 5.43 -15.55
CA TRP A 12 -6.09 4.74 -14.27
C TRP A 12 -6.89 5.38 -13.13
N GLU A 13 -6.99 6.71 -13.11
CA GLU A 13 -7.64 7.49 -12.04
C GLU A 13 -9.15 7.22 -11.92
N PHE A 14 -9.79 6.75 -12.99
CA PHE A 14 -11.22 6.44 -12.99
C PHE A 14 -11.53 4.96 -12.74
N LEU A 15 -10.51 4.11 -12.67
CA LEU A 15 -10.68 2.69 -12.40
C LEU A 15 -10.69 2.43 -10.89
N PRO A 16 -11.51 1.48 -10.40
CA PRO A 16 -11.35 1.02 -9.03
C PRO A 16 -9.97 0.40 -8.85
N TRP A 17 -9.37 0.57 -7.66
CA TRP A 17 -7.98 0.23 -7.41
C TRP A 17 -7.64 -1.22 -7.81
N TRP A 18 -8.52 -2.19 -7.58
CA TRP A 18 -8.29 -3.59 -7.95
C TRP A 18 -8.15 -3.79 -9.47
N LEU A 19 -8.90 -3.05 -10.28
CA LEU A 19 -8.82 -3.15 -11.74
C LEU A 19 -7.56 -2.44 -12.26
N ALA A 20 -7.24 -1.31 -11.64
CA ALA A 20 -6.06 -0.54 -11.96
C ALA A 20 -4.75 -1.29 -11.65
N ASN A 21 -4.80 -2.26 -10.72
CA ASN A 21 -3.66 -3.09 -10.28
C ASN A 21 -3.53 -4.44 -11.01
N VAL A 22 -4.33 -4.73 -12.05
CA VAL A 22 -4.24 -6.00 -12.80
C VAL A 22 -2.81 -6.34 -13.28
N PRO A 23 -2.02 -5.40 -13.84
CA PRO A 23 -0.63 -5.69 -14.21
C PRO A 23 0.24 -6.11 -13.01
N VAL A 24 0.02 -5.49 -11.84
CA VAL A 24 0.73 -5.81 -10.60
C VAL A 24 0.41 -7.23 -10.15
N TYR A 25 -0.85 -7.66 -10.22
CA TYR A 25 -1.23 -9.03 -9.90
C TYR A 25 -0.58 -10.04 -10.85
N GLY A 26 -0.42 -9.70 -12.13
CA GLY A 26 0.32 -10.53 -13.10
C GLY A 26 1.77 -10.75 -12.69
N PHE A 27 2.50 -9.68 -12.35
CA PHE A 27 3.87 -9.80 -11.83
C PHE A 27 3.92 -10.56 -10.51
N TRP A 28 3.00 -10.28 -9.59
CA TRP A 28 2.90 -10.99 -8.31
C TRP A 28 2.71 -12.51 -8.52
N LEU A 29 1.78 -12.93 -9.37
CA LEU A 29 1.55 -14.34 -9.69
C LEU A 29 2.77 -14.98 -10.36
N TRP A 30 3.44 -14.27 -11.27
CA TRP A 30 4.65 -14.76 -11.92
C TRP A 30 5.79 -15.01 -10.91
N PHE A 31 6.06 -14.05 -10.02
CA PHE A 31 7.08 -14.21 -8.98
C PHE A 31 6.67 -15.22 -7.91
N ALA A 32 5.40 -15.29 -7.54
CA ALA A 32 4.87 -16.31 -6.63
C ALA A 32 5.06 -17.72 -7.20
N ALA A 33 4.80 -17.92 -8.49
CA ALA A 33 5.05 -19.20 -9.16
C ALA A 33 6.56 -19.52 -9.22
N ARG A 34 7.40 -18.54 -9.58
CA ARG A 34 8.86 -18.72 -9.68
C ARG A 34 9.51 -19.03 -8.33
N SER A 35 9.05 -18.39 -7.26
CA SER A 35 9.53 -18.60 -5.89
C SER A 35 8.85 -19.79 -5.20
N ARG A 36 7.77 -20.33 -5.80
CA ARG A 36 6.90 -21.36 -5.20
C ARG A 36 6.33 -20.93 -3.84
N HIS A 37 6.10 -19.63 -3.66
CA HIS A 37 5.60 -19.05 -2.42
C HIS A 37 4.68 -17.85 -2.72
N LEU A 38 3.40 -17.96 -2.37
CA LEU A 38 2.40 -16.92 -2.67
C LEU A 38 2.71 -15.56 -2.05
N VAL A 39 3.34 -15.58 -0.87
CA VAL A 39 3.70 -14.36 -0.12
C VAL A 39 5.21 -14.17 -0.13
N PHE A 40 5.89 -14.43 -1.25
CA PHE A 40 7.37 -14.44 -1.32
C PHE A 40 8.04 -13.17 -0.76
N PHE A 41 7.37 -12.03 -0.88
CA PHE A 41 7.83 -10.74 -0.41
C PHE A 41 7.81 -10.59 1.12
N SER A 42 7.08 -11.44 1.87
CA SER A 42 7.07 -11.36 3.35
C SER A 42 8.45 -11.58 3.95
N ASN A 43 9.34 -12.27 3.22
CA ASN A 43 10.68 -12.60 3.68
C ASN A 43 11.64 -11.41 3.65
N VAL A 44 11.28 -10.29 2.99
CA VAL A 44 12.13 -9.09 2.93
C VAL A 44 12.12 -8.35 4.27
N ASN A 45 10.97 -8.31 4.95
CA ASN A 45 10.80 -7.64 6.24
C ASN A 45 10.01 -8.56 7.19
N PRO A 46 10.64 -9.62 7.75
CA PRO A 46 9.93 -10.66 8.50
C PRO A 46 9.28 -10.19 9.81
N SER A 47 9.71 -9.04 10.36
CA SER A 47 9.10 -8.43 11.55
C SER A 47 7.82 -7.64 11.24
N ILE A 48 7.49 -7.45 9.96
CA ILE A 48 6.32 -6.71 9.50
C ILE A 48 5.32 -7.68 8.85
N PRO A 49 4.02 -7.65 9.24
CA PRO A 49 2.98 -8.45 8.58
C PRO A 49 3.00 -8.27 7.06
N LEU A 50 2.95 -9.39 6.32
CA LEU A 50 3.05 -9.42 4.85
C LEU A 50 4.26 -8.64 4.28
N GLY A 51 5.33 -8.47 5.06
CA GLY A 51 6.52 -7.71 4.64
C GLY A 51 6.27 -6.22 4.43
N GLY A 52 5.12 -5.70 4.88
CA GLY A 52 4.67 -4.33 4.62
C GLY A 52 3.95 -4.15 3.28
N ALA A 53 3.49 -5.24 2.66
CA ALA A 53 2.80 -5.17 1.38
C ALA A 53 1.34 -4.73 1.50
N MET A 54 0.65 -5.11 2.60
CA MET A 54 -0.76 -4.79 2.79
C MET A 54 -1.21 -5.02 4.23
N GLY A 55 -2.08 -4.13 4.72
CA GLY A 55 -2.86 -4.35 5.95
C GLY A 55 -2.10 -4.09 7.25
N GLU A 56 -0.82 -3.75 7.19
CA GLU A 56 -0.05 -3.42 8.38
C GLU A 56 -0.35 -2.02 8.94
N SER A 57 -0.29 -1.91 10.28
CA SER A 57 -0.40 -0.63 10.97
C SER A 57 0.96 0.05 11.01
N LYS A 58 1.06 1.20 10.34
CA LYS A 58 2.28 2.03 10.37
C LYS A 58 2.65 2.44 11.80
N PHE A 59 1.65 2.66 12.66
CA PHE A 59 1.86 2.98 14.06
C PHE A 59 2.49 1.80 14.82
N ASP A 60 2.03 0.57 14.58
CA ASP A 60 2.59 -0.60 15.23
C ASP A 60 3.99 -0.95 14.72
N ILE A 61 4.30 -0.66 13.45
CA ILE A 61 5.67 -0.74 12.93
C ILE A 61 6.57 0.26 13.66
N LEU A 62 6.12 1.52 13.84
CA LEU A 62 6.92 2.54 14.54
C LEU A 62 7.24 2.16 15.99
N LYS A 63 6.37 1.40 16.67
CA LYS A 63 6.66 0.87 18.02
C LYS A 63 7.84 -0.10 18.05
N GLN A 64 8.18 -0.75 16.94
CA GLN A 64 9.33 -1.64 16.83
C GLN A 64 10.66 -0.88 16.66
N VAL A 65 10.60 0.40 16.30
CA VAL A 65 11.79 1.25 16.08
C VAL A 65 12.27 1.84 17.42
N PRO A 66 13.59 1.99 17.64
CA PRO A 66 14.10 2.72 18.80
C PRO A 66 13.45 4.10 18.94
N GLN A 67 12.90 4.40 20.12
CA GLN A 67 12.07 5.59 20.34
C GLN A 67 12.76 6.93 20.03
N HIS A 68 14.09 6.99 20.11
CA HIS A 68 14.85 8.18 19.78
C HIS A 68 14.90 8.50 18.27
N LEU A 69 14.56 7.53 17.41
CA LEU A 69 14.47 7.71 15.95
C LEU A 69 13.04 8.00 15.48
N VAL A 70 12.05 7.82 16.36
CA VAL A 70 10.63 8.03 16.02
C VAL A 70 10.31 9.52 16.10
N PRO A 71 9.72 10.13 15.06
CA PRO A 71 9.37 11.54 15.08
C PRO A 71 8.30 11.83 16.13
N LYS A 72 8.40 12.99 16.80
CA LYS A 72 7.39 13.45 17.75
C LYS A 72 6.08 13.73 16.99
N THR A 73 5.01 13.05 17.37
CA THR A 73 3.66 13.29 16.83
C THR A 73 2.89 14.24 17.73
N LEU A 74 2.26 15.26 17.16
CA LEU A 74 1.33 16.14 17.87
C LEU A 74 -0.10 15.77 17.47
N LEU A 75 -0.97 15.59 18.46
CA LEU A 75 -2.40 15.45 18.23
C LEU A 75 -2.99 16.84 18.00
N ALA A 76 -3.44 17.12 16.78
CA ALA A 76 -4.23 18.31 16.49
C ALA A 76 -5.70 18.06 16.86
N PRO A 77 -6.28 18.77 17.83
CA PRO A 77 -7.69 18.65 18.16
C PRO A 77 -8.54 19.05 16.95
N GLY A 78 -9.60 18.28 16.67
CA GLY A 78 -10.55 18.64 15.61
C GLY A 78 -11.19 20.01 15.88
N GLY A 79 -11.33 20.83 14.84
CA GLY A 79 -11.98 22.14 14.92
C GLY A 79 -11.07 23.31 15.26
N GLN A 80 -9.76 23.10 15.46
CA GLN A 80 -8.82 24.22 15.50
C GLN A 80 -8.46 24.66 14.08
N PRO A 81 -8.49 25.97 13.78
CA PRO A 81 -7.97 26.48 12.52
C PRO A 81 -6.47 26.17 12.43
N PHE A 82 -6.04 25.71 11.26
CA PHE A 82 -4.61 25.71 10.94
C PHE A 82 -4.20 27.18 10.84
N GLY A 83 -3.42 27.64 11.82
CA GLY A 83 -2.86 28.98 11.85
C GLY A 83 -1.88 29.23 10.70
#